data_AF-A0A945V5Q5-F1
#
_entry.id   AF-A0A945V5Q5-F1
#
_cell.length_a   1.000
_cell.length_b   1.000
_cell.length_c   1.000
_cell.angle_alpha   90.00
_cell.angle_beta   90.00
_cell.angle_gamma   90.00
#
_symmetry.space_group_name_H-M   'P 1'
#
loop_
_entity.id
_entity.type
_entity.pdbx_description
1 polymer ?
#
loop_
_entity_poly.entity_id
_entity_poly.type
_entity_poly.pdbx_seq_one_letter_code
_entity_poly.pdbx_strand_id
1 'polypeptide(L)'
;AFEKGAVYDQLGHLEKDIVRGQILAGEPRIDGRDTRTVRPISIRTGVLPRTHGSALFTRGETQALVVSTLGTARDEQIIDAIEGEYRDHFMLHYNMPPYATGEAGRFGMPKRREIGHGRLAKRALLAVLPSKEEFGYSLRVVSEITESNGSSSMASVCGGCLALMDAGVPLKAHVAGIAMGLIKDGGRFAVLTDILGDEDHLGDMDFKVAGSETGITALQMDIKIQGITKEIMQIALEQAKEARMHILEKMKDAMGESREELSNYAPRMIQLKIKPEKIRDVIGKGGAVIRAITEETGTTIDIQDDGSVTIACVSAAGGEAARQKIEELTADVEVGQIYQGEVLKLLDFGAIVSVLPGRDGLLHISQIAEERVNAVSDYLKEGQQVRVKVLEADDKGRLRLSMKAAAADDAPSESADAPESTDAAE
;
A
#
# COMPACT_ATOMS: atom_id res chain seq x y z
N ALA A 1 13.81 47.19 -41.66
CA ALA A 1 14.12 45.83 -41.18
C ALA A 1 12.83 45.26 -40.61
N PHE A 2 12.50 43.99 -40.91
CA PHE A 2 11.32 43.37 -40.31
C PHE A 2 11.51 43.19 -38.81
N GLU A 3 10.44 43.34 -38.04
CA GLU A 3 10.45 43.07 -36.61
C GLU A 3 10.66 41.58 -36.37
N LYS A 4 11.69 41.25 -35.58
CA LYS A 4 12.11 39.86 -35.37
C LYS A 4 10.98 38.98 -34.82
N GLY A 5 10.14 39.51 -33.92
CA GLY A 5 8.97 38.79 -33.39
C GLY A 5 7.96 38.44 -34.48
N ALA A 6 7.56 39.43 -35.28
CA ALA A 6 6.61 39.21 -36.37
C ALA A 6 7.10 38.19 -37.42
N VAL A 7 8.42 38.12 -37.67
CA VAL A 7 8.99 37.10 -38.55
C VAL A 7 8.86 35.69 -37.95
N TYR A 8 9.14 35.52 -36.66
CA TYR A 8 8.97 34.22 -36.01
C TYR A 8 7.51 33.77 -35.97
N ASP A 9 6.57 34.69 -35.75
CA ASP A 9 5.15 34.36 -35.75
C ASP A 9 4.69 33.85 -37.13
N GLN A 10 5.15 34.49 -38.22
CA GLN A 10 4.85 34.02 -39.58
C GLN A 10 5.49 32.67 -39.89
N LEU A 11 6.70 32.41 -39.39
CA LEU A 11 7.34 31.09 -39.54
C LEU A 11 6.54 30.02 -38.78
N GLY A 12 6.08 30.31 -37.56
CA GLY A 12 5.24 29.38 -36.78
C GLY A 12 3.90 29.10 -37.46
N HIS A 13 3.27 30.10 -38.08
CA HIS A 13 2.06 29.88 -38.88
C HIS A 13 2.34 29.01 -40.11
N LEU A 14 3.44 29.25 -40.81
CA LEU A 14 3.82 28.45 -41.98
C LEU A 14 4.09 26.99 -41.59
N GLU A 15 4.83 26.76 -40.50
CA GLU A 15 5.08 25.42 -39.96
C GLU A 15 3.77 24.70 -39.62
N LYS A 16 2.87 25.40 -38.94
CA LYS A 16 1.53 24.90 -38.61
C LYS A 16 0.74 24.50 -39.85
N ASP A 17 0.70 25.36 -40.87
CA ASP A 17 -0.06 25.11 -42.10
C ASP A 17 0.51 23.93 -42.90
N ILE A 18 1.84 23.80 -42.97
CA ILE A 18 2.51 22.68 -43.65
C ILE A 18 2.17 21.36 -42.96
N VAL A 19 2.43 21.24 -41.66
CA VAL A 19 2.23 19.98 -40.92
C VAL A 19 0.77 19.56 -40.94
N ARG A 20 -0.15 20.51 -40.72
CA ARG A 20 -1.59 20.22 -40.75
C ARG A 20 -2.07 19.84 -42.15
N GLY A 21 -1.57 20.54 -43.17
CA GLY A 21 -1.88 20.25 -44.56
C GLY A 21 -1.50 18.83 -44.96
N GLN A 22 -0.30 18.39 -44.59
CA GLN A 22 0.20 17.03 -44.85
C GLN A 22 -0.66 15.97 -44.17
N ILE A 23 -0.92 16.12 -42.86
CA ILE A 23 -1.72 15.16 -42.10
C ILE A 23 -3.15 15.05 -42.66
N LEU A 24 -3.78 16.18 -43.01
CA LEU A 24 -5.12 16.19 -43.60
C LEU A 24 -5.16 15.66 -45.04
N ALA A 25 -4.02 15.67 -45.75
CA ALA A 25 -3.86 15.05 -47.06
C ALA A 25 -3.59 13.54 -46.99
N GLY A 26 -3.39 12.99 -45.78
CA GLY A 26 -3.08 11.58 -45.57
C GLY A 26 -1.59 11.24 -45.76
N GLU A 27 -0.72 12.25 -45.77
CA GLU A 27 0.73 12.05 -45.76
C GLU A 27 1.21 11.58 -44.38
N PRO A 28 2.41 10.96 -44.30
CA PRO A 28 3.00 10.58 -43.01
C PRO A 28 3.15 11.77 -42.06
N ARG A 29 3.08 11.50 -40.75
CA ARG A 29 3.34 12.47 -39.67
C ARG A 29 4.82 12.87 -39.64
N ILE A 30 5.16 13.81 -38.75
CA ILE A 30 6.51 14.37 -38.59
C ILE A 30 7.58 13.27 -38.42
N ASP A 31 7.23 12.20 -37.70
CA ASP A 31 8.11 11.05 -37.45
C ASP A 31 7.87 9.86 -38.40
N GLY A 32 7.12 10.07 -39.48
CA GLY A 32 6.83 9.07 -40.50
C GLY A 32 5.70 8.08 -40.18
N ARG A 33 5.05 8.17 -39.02
CA ARG A 33 3.92 7.31 -38.65
C ARG A 33 2.63 7.69 -39.39
N ASP A 34 1.69 6.75 -39.41
CA ASP A 34 0.29 7.05 -39.71
C ASP A 34 -0.43 7.64 -38.47
N THR A 35 -1.71 7.96 -38.65
CA THR A 35 -2.54 8.58 -37.62
C THR A 35 -2.93 7.65 -36.48
N ARG A 36 -2.77 6.33 -36.61
CA ARG A 36 -3.27 5.33 -35.65
C ARG A 36 -2.16 4.63 -34.86
N THR A 37 -0.93 4.65 -35.35
CA THR A 37 0.21 3.89 -34.82
C THR A 37 0.77 4.53 -33.55
N VAL A 38 0.85 3.70 -32.49
CA VAL A 38 1.53 4.03 -31.23
C VAL A 38 3.04 3.90 -31.42
N ARG A 39 3.84 4.77 -30.78
CA ARG A 39 5.32 4.66 -30.82
C ARG A 39 5.80 3.36 -30.16
N PRO A 40 7.03 2.90 -30.46
CA PRO A 40 7.61 1.73 -29.82
C PRO A 40 7.60 1.84 -28.29
N ILE A 41 7.25 0.74 -27.61
CA ILE A 41 7.16 0.67 -26.15
C ILE A 41 8.21 -0.30 -25.62
N SER A 42 8.93 0.13 -24.60
CA SER A 42 9.88 -0.69 -23.84
C SER A 42 9.56 -0.57 -22.35
N ILE A 43 9.48 -1.70 -21.67
CA ILE A 43 9.05 -1.79 -20.27
C ILE A 43 10.08 -2.62 -19.50
N ARG A 44 10.51 -2.09 -18.36
CA ARG A 44 11.34 -2.81 -17.39
C ARG A 44 10.76 -2.62 -16.00
N THR A 45 10.66 -3.69 -15.22
CA THR A 45 10.21 -3.68 -13.83
C THR A 45 11.38 -4.03 -12.90
N GLY A 46 11.29 -3.72 -11.60
CA GLY A 46 12.37 -3.97 -10.64
C GLY A 46 13.69 -3.28 -10.97
N VAL A 47 13.63 -2.08 -11.57
CA VAL A 47 14.80 -1.35 -12.09
C VAL A 47 15.73 -0.88 -10.96
N LEU A 48 15.17 -0.52 -9.81
CA LEU A 48 15.93 -0.03 -8.66
C LEU A 48 16.00 -1.11 -7.55
N PRO A 49 17.20 -1.48 -7.04
CA PRO A 49 17.35 -2.65 -6.16
C PRO A 49 16.68 -2.58 -4.78
N ARG A 50 16.44 -1.37 -4.25
CA ARG A 50 15.99 -1.16 -2.86
C ARG A 50 14.59 -0.59 -2.73
N THR A 51 14.00 -0.16 -3.84
CA THR A 51 12.63 0.37 -3.83
C THR A 51 11.63 -0.75 -3.56
N HIS A 52 10.44 -0.43 -3.04
CA HIS A 52 9.44 -1.47 -2.82
C HIS A 52 8.91 -1.99 -4.16
N GLY A 53 8.70 -1.10 -5.13
CA GLY A 53 8.52 -1.45 -6.54
C GLY A 53 9.03 -0.33 -7.45
N SER A 54 9.44 -0.69 -8.66
CA SER A 54 9.90 0.28 -9.65
C SER A 54 9.62 -0.18 -11.07
N ALA A 55 9.36 0.77 -11.96
CA ALA A 55 9.19 0.51 -13.38
C ALA A 55 9.83 1.64 -14.21
N LEU A 56 10.46 1.28 -15.32
CA LEU A 56 10.88 2.19 -16.37
C LEU A 56 10.00 1.94 -17.58
N PHE A 57 9.05 2.83 -17.81
CA PHE A 57 8.16 2.80 -18.97
C PHE A 57 8.65 3.79 -20.00
N THR A 58 8.98 3.31 -21.20
CA THR A 58 9.44 4.14 -22.32
C THR A 58 8.50 3.94 -23.51
N ARG A 59 8.00 5.04 -24.08
CA ARG A 59 7.20 5.07 -25.31
C ARG A 59 7.76 6.11 -26.26
N GLY A 60 8.41 5.68 -27.34
CA GLY A 60 9.24 6.54 -28.17
C GLY A 60 10.27 7.29 -27.31
N GLU A 61 10.26 8.62 -27.38
CA GLU A 61 11.13 9.52 -26.60
C GLU A 61 10.42 10.10 -25.37
N THR A 62 9.43 9.37 -24.83
CA THR A 62 8.81 9.68 -23.54
C THR A 62 9.12 8.56 -22.57
N GLN A 63 9.84 8.88 -21.50
CA GLN A 63 10.29 7.91 -20.52
C GLN A 63 9.93 8.38 -19.11
N ALA A 64 9.35 7.47 -18.33
CA ALA A 64 9.03 7.67 -16.93
C ALA A 64 9.69 6.56 -16.09
N LEU A 65 10.57 6.96 -15.17
CA LEU A 65 11.02 6.12 -14.08
C LEU A 65 10.06 6.31 -12.91
N VAL A 66 9.27 5.29 -12.63
CA VAL A 66 8.23 5.34 -11.60
C VAL A 66 8.60 4.41 -10.46
N VAL A 67 8.47 4.93 -9.24
CA VAL A 67 8.82 4.23 -8.00
C VAL A 67 7.63 4.22 -7.06
N SER A 68 7.32 3.04 -6.55
CA SER A 68 6.29 2.82 -5.54
C SER A 68 6.95 2.56 -4.18
N THR A 69 6.46 3.25 -3.17
CA THR A 69 6.85 3.11 -1.76
C THR A 69 5.61 2.82 -0.94
N LEU A 70 5.74 1.86 -0.02
CA LEU A 70 4.69 1.41 0.90
C LEU A 70 5.02 1.95 2.28
N GLY A 71 4.04 2.55 2.94
CA GLY A 71 4.16 3.13 4.27
C GLY A 71 3.03 2.66 5.19
N THR A 72 3.05 3.19 6.40
CA THR A 72 2.06 2.93 7.44
C THR A 72 0.96 4.00 7.43
N ALA A 73 -0.04 3.86 8.30
CA ALA A 73 -1.06 4.89 8.52
C ALA A 73 -0.50 6.25 9.00
N ARG A 74 0.74 6.27 9.54
CA ARG A 74 1.42 7.52 9.94
C ARG A 74 2.00 8.29 8.74
N ASP A 75 2.22 7.61 7.62
CA ASP A 75 2.77 8.19 6.40
C ASP A 75 1.67 8.71 5.46
N GLU A 76 0.39 8.58 5.85
CA GLU A 76 -0.73 9.18 5.12
C GLU A 76 -0.64 10.71 5.15
N GLN A 77 -0.96 11.34 4.02
CA GLN A 77 -0.94 12.79 3.94
C GLN A 77 -2.20 13.37 4.58
N ILE A 78 -2.04 14.19 5.63
CA ILE A 78 -3.14 14.97 6.20
C ILE A 78 -3.42 16.16 5.29
N ILE A 79 -4.66 16.28 4.84
CA ILE A 79 -5.13 17.39 4.02
C ILE A 79 -6.11 18.21 4.85
N ASP A 80 -5.67 19.41 5.25
CA ASP A 80 -6.53 20.44 5.83
C ASP A 80 -7.25 21.18 4.68
N ALA A 81 -8.40 20.65 4.28
CA ALA A 81 -9.22 21.23 3.22
C ALA A 81 -10.34 22.10 3.78
N ILE A 82 -10.87 22.99 2.93
CA ILE A 82 -12.01 23.86 3.28
C ILE A 82 -13.23 23.06 3.75
N GLU A 83 -13.43 21.85 3.19
CA GLU A 83 -14.56 20.96 3.50
C GLU A 83 -14.36 20.15 4.79
N GLY A 84 -13.15 20.16 5.35
CA GLY A 84 -12.76 19.39 6.52
C GLY A 84 -11.41 18.69 6.34
N GLU A 85 -10.83 18.30 7.47
CA GLU A 85 -9.60 17.53 7.49
C GLU A 85 -9.85 16.07 7.05
N TYR A 86 -9.03 15.55 6.14
CA TYR A 86 -9.03 14.14 5.77
C TYR A 86 -7.62 13.60 5.54
N ARG A 87 -7.48 12.28 5.53
CA ARG A 87 -6.21 11.59 5.25
C ARG A 87 -6.22 10.95 3.89
N ASP A 88 -5.18 11.23 3.10
CA ASP A 88 -4.98 10.70 1.76
C ASP A 88 -3.94 9.57 1.81
N HIS A 89 -4.41 8.34 1.66
CA HIS A 89 -3.58 7.15 1.73
C HIS A 89 -2.83 6.85 0.42
N PHE A 90 -3.20 7.47 -0.69
CA PHE A 90 -2.54 7.26 -1.98
C PHE A 90 -1.97 8.56 -2.54
N MET A 91 -0.67 8.75 -2.44
CA MET A 91 0.04 9.92 -2.96
C MET A 91 0.65 9.61 -4.32
N LEU A 92 0.46 10.49 -5.31
CA LEU A 92 1.19 10.43 -6.58
C LEU A 92 1.86 11.77 -6.82
N HIS A 93 3.19 11.76 -6.82
CA HIS A 93 4.01 12.90 -7.16
C HIS A 93 4.59 12.72 -8.55
N TYR A 94 4.50 13.77 -9.35
CA TYR A 94 5.00 13.80 -10.71
C TYR A 94 6.05 14.90 -10.78
N ASN A 95 7.22 14.57 -11.32
CA ASN A 95 8.34 15.48 -11.45
C ASN A 95 8.82 15.47 -12.91
N MET A 96 9.02 16.66 -13.47
CA MET A 96 9.52 16.87 -14.82
C MET A 96 10.76 17.77 -14.76
N PRO A 97 11.94 17.17 -14.50
CA PRO A 97 13.18 17.93 -14.48
C PRO A 97 13.49 18.55 -15.85
N PRO A 98 14.20 19.70 -15.91
CA PRO A 98 14.49 20.39 -17.16
C PRO A 98 15.24 19.54 -18.20
N TYR A 99 16.09 18.62 -17.75
CA TYR A 99 16.85 17.75 -18.65
C TYR A 99 15.95 16.80 -19.46
N ALA A 100 14.71 16.55 -19.03
CA ALA A 100 13.78 15.67 -19.73
C ALA A 100 13.43 16.17 -21.14
N THR A 101 13.58 17.48 -21.38
CA THR A 101 13.42 18.11 -22.70
C THR A 101 14.75 18.65 -23.25
N GLY A 102 15.88 18.25 -22.65
CA GLY A 102 17.22 18.73 -23.04
C GLY A 102 17.53 20.17 -22.64
N GLU A 103 16.74 20.75 -21.72
CA GLU A 103 16.90 22.14 -21.29
C GLU A 103 17.62 22.26 -19.94
N ALA A 104 18.25 23.41 -19.69
CA ALA A 104 18.65 23.83 -18.35
C ALA A 104 17.55 24.68 -17.72
N GLY A 105 17.26 24.50 -16.43
CA GLY A 105 16.17 25.24 -15.79
C GLY A 105 16.16 25.13 -14.28
N ARG A 106 15.14 25.76 -13.67
CA ARG A 106 14.92 25.73 -12.22
C ARG A 106 14.56 24.33 -11.77
N PHE A 107 15.26 23.84 -10.76
CA PHE A 107 15.00 22.56 -10.08
C PHE A 107 14.47 22.82 -8.66
N GLY A 108 13.59 21.94 -8.16
CA GLY A 108 13.05 22.00 -6.80
C GLY A 108 11.53 22.01 -6.76
N MET A 109 10.92 23.17 -6.56
CA MET A 109 9.48 23.28 -6.30
C MET A 109 8.64 22.88 -7.53
N PRO A 110 7.63 22.00 -7.37
CA PRO A 110 6.81 21.55 -8.48
C PRO A 110 5.94 22.68 -9.03
N LYS A 111 5.88 22.76 -10.37
CA LYS A 111 5.04 23.70 -11.13
C LYS A 111 3.58 23.25 -11.13
N ARG A 112 2.66 24.16 -11.45
CA ARG A 112 1.22 23.85 -11.60
C ARG A 112 0.96 22.69 -12.58
N ARG A 113 1.70 22.62 -13.69
CA ARG A 113 1.56 21.55 -14.68
C ARG A 113 2.00 20.19 -14.13
N GLU A 114 3.05 20.15 -13.32
CA GLU A 114 3.53 18.92 -12.67
C GLU A 114 2.49 18.40 -11.68
N ILE A 115 1.92 19.28 -10.86
CA ILE A 115 0.82 18.94 -9.94
C ILE A 115 -0.42 18.46 -10.72
N GLY A 116 -0.77 19.14 -11.81
CA GLY A 116 -1.91 18.76 -12.66
C GLY A 116 -1.74 17.39 -13.31
N HIS A 117 -0.56 17.11 -13.88
CA HIS A 117 -0.23 15.81 -14.45
C HIS A 117 -0.23 14.71 -13.39
N GLY A 118 0.37 14.96 -12.22
CA GLY A 118 0.33 14.04 -11.09
C GLY A 118 -1.09 13.75 -10.64
N ARG A 119 -1.96 14.76 -10.57
CA ARG A 119 -3.37 14.58 -10.19
C ARG A 119 -4.17 13.80 -11.24
N LEU A 120 -3.89 14.01 -12.54
CA LEU A 120 -4.49 13.22 -13.61
C LEU A 120 -4.09 11.74 -13.50
N ALA A 121 -2.79 11.47 -13.35
CA ALA A 121 -2.30 10.11 -13.20
C ALA A 121 -2.85 9.43 -11.94
N LYS A 122 -2.92 10.18 -10.82
CA LYS A 122 -3.53 9.73 -9.57
C LYS A 122 -4.98 9.30 -9.77
N ARG A 123 -5.79 10.14 -10.43
CA ARG A 123 -7.20 9.84 -10.72
C ARG A 123 -7.37 8.58 -11.55
N ALA A 124 -6.50 8.37 -12.54
CA ALA A 124 -6.53 7.18 -13.38
C ALA A 124 -6.28 5.88 -12.61
N LEU A 125 -5.34 5.90 -11.65
CA LEU A 125 -4.96 4.72 -10.86
C LEU A 125 -5.91 4.46 -9.68
N LEU A 126 -6.48 5.51 -9.07
CA LEU A 126 -7.41 5.40 -7.94
C LEU A 126 -8.56 4.42 -8.20
N ALA A 127 -9.05 4.32 -9.44
CA ALA A 127 -10.16 3.46 -9.80
C ALA A 127 -9.86 1.95 -9.69
N VAL A 128 -8.59 1.55 -9.71
CA VAL A 128 -8.15 0.14 -9.65
C VAL A 128 -7.39 -0.23 -8.38
N LEU A 129 -7.22 0.73 -7.46
CA LEU A 129 -6.57 0.46 -6.18
C LEU A 129 -7.42 -0.49 -5.32
N PRO A 130 -6.78 -1.34 -4.52
CA PRO A 130 -7.45 -2.07 -3.45
C PRO A 130 -8.01 -1.09 -2.40
N SER A 131 -8.98 -1.55 -1.63
CA SER A 131 -9.46 -0.75 -0.49
C SER A 131 -8.44 -0.75 0.65
N LYS A 132 -8.60 0.16 1.62
CA LYS A 132 -7.71 0.23 2.80
C LYS A 132 -7.81 -1.03 3.66
N GLU A 133 -8.97 -1.68 3.65
CA GLU A 133 -9.21 -2.93 4.37
C GLU A 133 -8.51 -4.11 3.68
N GLU A 134 -8.50 -4.13 2.34
CA GLU A 134 -7.83 -5.16 1.54
C GLU A 134 -6.29 -4.99 1.59
N PHE A 135 -5.81 -3.74 1.57
CA PHE A 135 -4.39 -3.43 1.53
C PHE A 135 -4.09 -2.22 2.42
N GLY A 136 -3.87 -2.45 3.71
CA GLY A 136 -3.73 -1.42 4.74
C GLY A 136 -2.47 -0.54 4.70
N TYR A 137 -1.74 -0.52 3.58
CA TYR A 137 -0.56 0.33 3.39
C TYR A 137 -0.95 1.70 2.86
N SER A 138 -0.22 2.73 3.28
CA SER A 138 -0.19 3.98 2.52
C SER A 138 0.73 3.80 1.31
N LEU A 139 0.33 4.40 0.19
CA LEU A 139 0.96 4.20 -1.11
C LEU A 139 1.51 5.54 -1.58
N ARG A 140 2.83 5.61 -1.81
CA ARG A 140 3.46 6.76 -2.47
C ARG A 140 4.07 6.34 -3.79
N VAL A 141 3.56 6.91 -4.87
CA VAL A 141 4.11 6.78 -6.22
C VAL A 141 4.82 8.06 -6.59
N VAL A 142 6.07 7.96 -7.04
CA VAL A 142 6.83 9.08 -7.60
C VAL A 142 7.16 8.74 -9.05
N SER A 143 6.71 9.58 -9.97
CA SER A 143 7.01 9.48 -11.40
C SER A 143 8.02 10.55 -11.79
N GLU A 144 9.24 10.13 -12.05
CA GLU A 144 10.33 10.96 -12.56
C GLU A 144 10.38 10.85 -14.08
N ILE A 145 10.10 11.95 -14.77
CA ILE A 145 10.17 11.97 -16.24
C ILE A 145 11.62 12.18 -16.65
N THR A 146 12.20 11.19 -17.31
CA THR A 146 13.60 11.23 -17.75
C THR A 146 13.74 11.71 -19.18
N GLU A 147 12.71 11.49 -20.01
CA GLU A 147 12.61 11.96 -21.40
C GLU A 147 11.15 12.35 -21.70
N SER A 148 10.93 13.42 -22.48
CA SER A 148 9.58 13.87 -22.80
C SER A 148 9.46 14.45 -24.22
N ASN A 149 8.93 13.65 -25.14
CA ASN A 149 8.45 14.10 -26.45
C ASN A 149 6.97 13.72 -26.69
N GLY A 150 6.16 13.68 -25.64
CA GLY A 150 4.71 13.45 -25.77
C GLY A 150 4.10 12.81 -24.53
N SER A 151 3.07 13.44 -23.99
CA SER A 151 2.27 13.00 -22.83
C SER A 151 2.95 12.08 -21.82
N SER A 152 3.96 12.63 -21.15
CA SER A 152 4.60 12.04 -19.97
C SER A 152 3.63 11.73 -18.83
N SER A 153 2.49 12.42 -18.74
CA SER A 153 1.43 12.11 -17.77
C SER A 153 0.79 10.74 -18.02
N MET A 154 0.62 10.32 -19.28
CA MET A 154 0.13 8.98 -19.60
C MET A 154 1.20 7.90 -19.41
N ALA A 155 2.47 8.22 -19.68
CA ALA A 155 3.58 7.35 -19.31
C ALA A 155 3.65 7.13 -17.78
N SER A 156 3.32 8.16 -16.99
CA SER A 156 3.24 8.07 -15.52
C SER A 156 2.12 7.14 -15.05
N VAL A 157 0.98 7.10 -15.76
CA VAL A 157 -0.10 6.13 -15.47
C VAL A 157 0.38 4.72 -15.72
N CYS A 158 0.95 4.45 -16.91
CA CYS A 158 1.43 3.12 -17.26
C CYS A 158 2.54 2.65 -16.32
N GLY A 159 3.57 3.49 -16.09
CA GLY A 159 4.66 3.19 -15.18
C GLY A 159 4.21 3.08 -13.72
N GLY A 160 3.25 3.91 -13.28
CA GLY A 160 2.70 3.84 -11.92
C GLY A 160 1.90 2.57 -11.68
N CYS A 161 1.11 2.12 -12.64
CA CYS A 161 0.43 0.83 -12.59
C CYS A 161 1.45 -0.31 -12.42
N LEU A 162 2.47 -0.37 -13.27
CA LEU A 162 3.52 -1.39 -13.21
C LEU A 162 4.34 -1.33 -11.92
N ALA A 163 4.70 -0.13 -11.45
CA ALA A 163 5.47 0.03 -10.22
C ALA A 163 4.67 -0.39 -8.98
N LEU A 164 3.35 -0.16 -8.95
CA LEU A 164 2.47 -0.63 -7.88
C LEU A 164 2.37 -2.16 -7.89
N MET A 165 2.18 -2.77 -9.06
CA MET A 165 2.15 -4.22 -9.21
C MET A 165 3.50 -4.87 -8.85
N ASP A 166 4.61 -4.24 -9.24
CA ASP A 166 5.97 -4.65 -8.86
C ASP A 166 6.21 -4.55 -7.35
N ALA A 167 5.54 -3.61 -6.67
CA ALA A 167 5.57 -3.48 -5.21
C ALA A 167 4.68 -4.49 -4.47
N GLY A 168 3.95 -5.35 -5.19
CA GLY A 168 3.01 -6.31 -4.64
C GLY A 168 1.68 -5.71 -4.20
N VAL A 169 1.31 -4.53 -4.74
CA VAL A 169 -0.02 -3.95 -4.51
C VAL A 169 -1.04 -4.71 -5.36
N PRO A 170 -2.09 -5.32 -4.78
CA PRO A 170 -3.07 -6.10 -5.52
C PRO A 170 -4.04 -5.20 -6.29
N LEU A 171 -3.60 -4.70 -7.45
CA LEU A 171 -4.45 -3.90 -8.33
C LEU A 171 -5.56 -4.76 -8.95
N LYS A 172 -6.76 -4.20 -9.07
CA LYS A 172 -7.93 -4.88 -9.66
C LYS A 172 -7.77 -5.15 -11.16
N ALA A 173 -6.99 -4.32 -11.86
CA ALA A 173 -6.68 -4.45 -13.28
C ALA A 173 -5.51 -3.53 -13.66
N HIS A 174 -4.83 -3.84 -14.77
CA HIS A 174 -3.90 -2.89 -15.40
C HIS A 174 -4.63 -1.65 -15.89
N VAL A 175 -3.95 -0.50 -15.82
CA VAL A 175 -4.43 0.76 -16.37
C VAL A 175 -3.36 1.37 -17.26
N ALA A 176 -3.70 1.61 -18.51
CA ALA A 176 -2.84 2.29 -19.47
C ALA A 176 -3.42 3.65 -19.84
N GLY A 177 -2.53 4.56 -20.24
CA GLY A 177 -2.87 5.89 -20.73
C GLY A 177 -2.39 6.13 -22.15
N ILE A 178 -3.21 6.84 -22.94
CA ILE A 178 -2.86 7.31 -24.28
C ILE A 178 -3.19 8.79 -24.42
N ALA A 179 -2.35 9.51 -25.17
CA ALA A 179 -2.64 10.87 -25.59
C ALA A 179 -3.00 10.91 -27.06
N MET A 180 -4.02 11.70 -27.35
CA MET A 180 -4.67 11.76 -28.64
C MET A 180 -4.76 13.23 -29.05
N GLY A 181 -4.67 13.47 -30.35
CA GLY A 181 -4.82 14.79 -30.93
C GLY A 181 -5.91 14.81 -32.00
N LEU A 182 -6.38 16.01 -32.32
CA LEU A 182 -7.27 16.25 -33.44
C LEU A 182 -6.77 17.46 -34.23
N ILE A 183 -6.70 17.29 -35.55
CA ILE A 183 -6.52 18.39 -36.50
C ILE A 183 -7.80 18.50 -37.32
N LYS A 184 -8.36 19.70 -37.43
CA LYS A 184 -9.58 20.00 -38.15
C LYS A 184 -9.42 21.27 -38.98
N ASP A 185 -9.76 21.19 -40.26
CA ASP A 185 -9.81 22.33 -41.16
C ASP A 185 -11.05 22.24 -42.06
N GLY A 186 -11.93 23.23 -41.94
CA GLY A 186 -13.24 23.20 -42.57
C GLY A 186 -14.03 21.94 -42.22
N GLY A 187 -14.37 21.14 -43.23
CA GLY A 187 -15.07 19.85 -43.10
C GLY A 187 -14.15 18.62 -42.96
N ARG A 188 -12.83 18.77 -43.07
CA ARG A 188 -11.86 17.66 -42.95
C ARG A 188 -11.31 17.58 -41.53
N PHE A 189 -11.05 16.38 -41.05
CA PHE A 189 -10.39 16.16 -39.77
C PHE A 189 -9.53 14.90 -39.77
N ALA A 190 -8.53 14.86 -38.88
CA ALA A 190 -7.69 13.71 -38.61
C ALA A 190 -7.50 13.54 -37.10
N VAL A 191 -7.71 12.33 -36.60
CA VAL A 191 -7.46 11.96 -35.20
C VAL A 191 -6.08 11.31 -35.11
N LEU A 192 -5.22 11.82 -34.24
CA LEU A 192 -3.85 11.37 -34.07
C LEU A 192 -3.72 10.53 -32.80
N THR A 193 -3.17 9.33 -32.93
CA THR A 193 -2.80 8.45 -31.82
C THR A 193 -1.37 8.71 -31.37
N ASP A 194 -1.17 8.76 -30.06
CA ASP A 194 0.14 8.90 -29.42
C ASP A 194 0.90 10.12 -29.93
N ILE A 195 0.33 11.30 -29.64
CA ILE A 195 0.83 12.57 -30.15
C ILE A 195 2.21 12.94 -29.59
N LEU A 196 2.99 13.60 -30.45
CA LEU A 196 4.24 14.27 -30.12
C LEU A 196 3.98 15.63 -29.45
N GLY A 197 5.04 16.25 -28.90
CA GLY A 197 4.95 17.61 -28.38
C GLY A 197 4.54 18.63 -29.45
N ASP A 198 5.10 18.51 -30.65
CA ASP A 198 4.78 19.39 -31.78
C ASP A 198 3.33 19.23 -32.24
N GLU A 199 2.83 18.00 -32.29
CA GLU A 199 1.46 17.71 -32.71
C GLU A 199 0.41 18.21 -31.71
N ASP A 200 0.72 18.20 -30.41
CA ASP A 200 -0.08 18.90 -29.40
C ASP A 200 -0.09 20.41 -29.68
N HIS A 201 1.09 21.02 -29.85
CA HIS A 201 1.22 22.46 -30.09
C HIS A 201 0.43 22.92 -31.33
N LEU A 202 0.49 22.15 -32.41
CA LEU A 202 -0.12 22.46 -33.71
C LEU A 202 -1.57 21.98 -33.87
N GLY A 203 -2.00 21.05 -33.00
CA GLY A 203 -3.33 20.46 -32.99
C GLY A 203 -4.42 21.38 -32.44
N ASP A 204 -5.68 21.07 -32.78
CA ASP A 204 -6.86 21.84 -32.39
C ASP A 204 -7.53 21.34 -31.11
N MET A 205 -7.20 20.12 -30.71
CA MET A 205 -7.62 19.52 -29.46
C MET A 205 -6.60 18.45 -29.07
N ASP A 206 -6.25 18.42 -27.79
CA ASP A 206 -5.53 17.32 -27.17
C ASP A 206 -6.42 16.68 -26.10
N PHE A 207 -6.40 15.35 -26.03
CA PHE A 207 -7.09 14.64 -24.97
C PHE A 207 -6.33 13.40 -24.54
N LYS A 208 -6.50 13.08 -23.27
CA LYS A 208 -5.77 12.02 -22.58
C LYS A 208 -6.80 11.05 -22.04
N VAL A 209 -6.68 9.80 -22.44
CA VAL A 209 -7.59 8.72 -22.04
C VAL A 209 -6.79 7.68 -21.27
N ALA A 210 -7.20 7.43 -20.03
CA ALA A 210 -6.65 6.36 -19.22
C ALA A 210 -7.74 5.37 -18.82
N GLY A 211 -7.40 4.09 -18.73
CA GLY A 211 -8.38 3.05 -18.40
C GLY A 211 -7.81 1.64 -18.44
N SER A 212 -8.64 0.71 -18.00
CA SER A 212 -8.43 -0.72 -18.10
C SER A 212 -9.06 -1.28 -19.38
N GLU A 213 -9.09 -2.60 -19.51
CA GLU A 213 -9.82 -3.29 -20.57
C GLU A 213 -11.34 -3.11 -20.45
N THR A 214 -11.84 -2.95 -19.22
CA THR A 214 -13.28 -2.88 -18.93
C THR A 214 -13.85 -1.48 -19.05
N GLY A 215 -13.04 -0.43 -18.95
CA GLY A 215 -13.55 0.93 -18.99
C GLY A 215 -12.49 2.03 -18.88
N ILE A 216 -12.95 3.27 -18.96
CA ILE A 216 -12.15 4.49 -18.78
C ILE A 216 -12.11 4.82 -17.29
N THR A 217 -10.91 5.07 -16.75
CA THR A 217 -10.71 5.50 -15.36
C THR A 217 -10.47 7.00 -15.25
N ALA A 218 -9.90 7.62 -16.28
CA ALA A 218 -9.78 9.07 -16.36
C ALA A 218 -9.82 9.56 -17.82
N LEU A 219 -10.43 10.73 -18.01
CA LEU A 219 -10.49 11.44 -19.28
C LEU A 219 -10.18 12.93 -19.02
N GLN A 220 -9.21 13.48 -19.73
CA GLN A 220 -8.94 14.92 -19.77
C GLN A 220 -8.99 15.38 -21.21
N MET A 221 -9.62 16.52 -21.48
CA MET A 221 -9.76 17.09 -22.81
C MET A 221 -9.50 18.59 -22.74
N ASP A 222 -8.63 19.08 -23.63
CA ASP A 222 -8.34 20.49 -23.83
C ASP A 222 -8.65 20.83 -25.30
N ILE A 223 -9.69 21.64 -25.50
CA ILE A 223 -10.23 21.96 -26.83
C ILE A 223 -9.88 23.42 -27.16
N LYS A 224 -9.19 23.64 -28.29
CA LYS A 224 -8.74 24.97 -28.73
C LYS A 224 -9.68 25.62 -29.76
N ILE A 225 -10.57 24.85 -30.38
CA ILE A 225 -11.49 25.32 -31.44
C ILE A 225 -12.95 24.99 -31.13
N GLN A 226 -13.88 25.68 -31.81
CA GLN A 226 -15.29 25.31 -31.82
C GLN A 226 -15.60 24.29 -32.92
N GLY A 227 -16.75 23.61 -32.83
CA GLY A 227 -17.24 22.73 -33.88
C GLY A 227 -16.75 21.28 -33.81
N ILE A 228 -16.43 20.80 -32.62
CA ILE A 228 -16.21 19.38 -32.36
C ILE A 228 -17.56 18.72 -32.09
N THR A 229 -17.97 17.83 -32.99
CA THR A 229 -19.27 17.14 -32.88
C THR A 229 -19.15 15.85 -32.07
N LYS A 230 -20.30 15.32 -31.64
CA LYS A 230 -20.37 14.05 -30.90
C LYS A 230 -19.78 12.89 -31.71
N GLU A 231 -20.01 12.89 -33.02
CA GLU A 231 -19.54 11.86 -33.94
C GLU A 231 -18.00 11.85 -34.00
N ILE A 232 -17.37 13.03 -34.06
CA ILE A 232 -15.90 13.15 -34.04
C ILE A 232 -15.36 12.59 -32.71
N MET A 233 -16.02 12.86 -31.58
CA MET A 233 -15.59 12.33 -30.28
C MET A 233 -15.77 10.83 -30.16
N GLN A 234 -16.82 10.27 -30.74
CA GLN A 234 -17.00 8.82 -30.75
C GLN A 234 -15.88 8.12 -31.53
N ILE A 235 -15.52 8.64 -32.72
CA ILE A 235 -14.39 8.13 -33.52
C ILE A 235 -13.09 8.26 -32.73
N ALA A 236 -12.86 9.41 -32.12
CA ALA A 236 -11.63 9.69 -31.39
C ALA A 236 -11.46 8.79 -30.15
N LEU A 237 -12.54 8.52 -29.42
CA LEU A 237 -12.52 7.62 -28.26
C LEU A 237 -12.40 6.15 -28.65
N GLU A 238 -12.96 5.71 -29.78
CA GLU A 238 -12.76 4.33 -30.26
C GLU A 238 -11.30 4.11 -30.66
N GLN A 239 -10.70 5.05 -31.40
CA GLN A 239 -9.28 5.00 -31.75
C GLN A 239 -8.38 5.05 -30.50
N ALA A 240 -8.75 5.85 -29.49
CA ALA A 240 -8.05 5.88 -28.21
C ALA A 240 -8.14 4.55 -27.45
N LYS A 241 -9.30 3.88 -27.51
CA LYS A 241 -9.51 2.57 -26.91
C LYS A 241 -8.61 1.53 -27.56
N GLU A 242 -8.56 1.44 -28.89
CA GLU A 242 -7.66 0.53 -29.60
C GLU A 242 -6.20 0.72 -29.19
N ALA A 243 -5.74 1.98 -29.19
CA ALA A 243 -4.37 2.32 -28.78
C ALA A 243 -4.10 1.96 -27.31
N ARG A 244 -5.07 2.20 -26.42
CA ARG A 244 -4.98 1.82 -25.01
C ARG A 244 -4.88 0.30 -24.84
N MET A 245 -5.67 -0.48 -25.58
CA MET A 245 -5.62 -1.94 -25.53
C MET A 245 -4.27 -2.47 -26.00
N HIS A 246 -3.69 -1.88 -27.05
CA HIS A 246 -2.34 -2.22 -27.51
C HIS A 246 -1.27 -1.97 -26.43
N ILE A 247 -1.35 -0.83 -25.71
CA ILE A 247 -0.43 -0.54 -24.62
C ILE A 247 -0.64 -1.50 -23.44
N LEU A 248 -1.89 -1.82 -23.10
CA LEU A 248 -2.23 -2.77 -22.04
C LEU A 248 -1.67 -4.16 -22.32
N GLU A 249 -1.75 -4.63 -23.57
CA GLU A 249 -1.16 -5.90 -24.00
C GLU A 249 0.35 -5.91 -23.72
N LYS A 250 1.07 -4.87 -24.14
CA LYS A 250 2.51 -4.73 -23.86
C LYS A 250 2.84 -4.68 -22.37
N MET A 251 1.99 -4.02 -21.57
CA MET A 251 2.14 -3.98 -20.12
C MET A 251 1.93 -5.36 -19.49
N LYS A 252 0.93 -6.11 -19.94
CA LYS A 252 0.66 -7.48 -19.47
C LYS A 252 1.76 -8.45 -19.87
N ASP A 253 2.30 -8.32 -21.08
CA ASP A 253 3.47 -9.10 -21.53
C ASP A 253 4.68 -8.89 -20.61
N ALA A 254 4.88 -7.65 -20.13
CA ALA A 254 5.98 -7.33 -19.21
C ALA A 254 5.71 -7.74 -17.76
N MET A 255 4.46 -7.65 -17.31
CA MET A 255 4.03 -8.00 -15.96
C MET A 255 2.55 -8.42 -15.98
N GLY A 256 2.32 -9.74 -15.97
CA GLY A 256 0.97 -10.31 -16.08
C GLY A 256 0.11 -10.07 -14.84
N GLU A 257 0.66 -10.23 -13.64
CA GLU A 257 -0.04 -10.02 -12.37
C GLU A 257 0.86 -9.28 -11.37
N SER A 258 0.27 -8.82 -10.27
CA SER A 258 1.01 -8.19 -9.18
C SER A 258 1.89 -9.23 -8.50
N ARG A 259 3.05 -8.84 -7.97
CA ARG A 259 3.89 -9.77 -7.22
C ARG A 259 3.15 -10.27 -5.97
N GLU A 260 3.23 -11.58 -5.71
CA GLU A 260 2.63 -12.18 -4.52
C GLU A 260 3.36 -11.75 -3.23
N GLU A 261 4.68 -11.64 -3.30
CA GLU A 261 5.51 -11.24 -2.18
C GLU A 261 5.83 -9.73 -2.22
N LEU A 262 5.62 -9.07 -1.09
CA LEU A 262 6.09 -7.70 -0.86
C LEU A 262 7.62 -7.65 -0.76
N SER A 263 8.20 -6.52 -1.13
CA SER A 263 9.64 -6.29 -0.98
C SER A 263 10.13 -6.54 0.45
N ASN A 264 11.31 -7.13 0.60
CA ASN A 264 11.96 -7.34 1.90
C ASN A 264 12.26 -6.04 2.66
N TYR A 265 12.27 -4.90 1.95
CA TYR A 265 12.46 -3.58 2.54
C TYR A 265 11.15 -2.88 2.87
N ALA A 266 10.01 -3.40 2.40
CA ALA A 266 8.71 -2.88 2.75
C ALA A 266 8.37 -3.23 4.20
N PRO A 267 7.67 -2.34 4.92
CA PRO A 267 7.11 -2.70 6.21
C PRO A 267 6.15 -3.87 6.03
N ARG A 268 6.26 -4.90 6.87
CA ARG A 268 5.27 -5.97 7.02
C ARG A 268 4.31 -5.58 8.11
N MET A 269 3.02 -5.70 7.83
CA MET A 269 1.95 -5.49 8.81
C MET A 269 1.50 -6.83 9.39
N ILE A 270 1.58 -6.95 10.71
CA ILE A 270 1.00 -8.05 11.49
C ILE A 270 -0.25 -7.48 12.15
N GLN A 271 -1.40 -8.03 11.81
CA GLN A 271 -2.67 -7.68 12.44
C GLN A 271 -3.00 -8.70 13.53
N LEU A 272 -3.35 -8.21 14.71
CA LEU A 272 -3.92 -9.01 15.79
C LEU A 272 -5.14 -8.30 16.37
N LYS A 273 -6.06 -9.08 16.93
CA LYS A 273 -7.27 -8.55 17.57
C LYS A 273 -7.22 -8.83 19.06
N ILE A 274 -7.33 -7.77 19.86
CA ILE A 274 -7.34 -7.82 21.32
C ILE A 274 -8.73 -7.45 21.85
N LYS A 275 -9.04 -7.86 23.08
CA LYS A 275 -10.29 -7.44 23.73
C LYS A 275 -10.23 -5.93 24.03
N PRO A 276 -11.30 -5.15 23.76
CA PRO A 276 -11.29 -3.70 23.97
C PRO A 276 -10.92 -3.25 25.39
N GLU A 277 -11.23 -4.08 26.39
CA GLU A 277 -10.90 -3.84 27.80
C GLU A 277 -9.38 -3.77 28.04
N LYS A 278 -8.59 -4.53 27.27
CA LYS A 278 -7.13 -4.64 27.42
C LYS A 278 -6.34 -3.59 26.64
N ILE A 279 -7.02 -2.76 25.84
CA ILE A 279 -6.37 -1.65 25.12
C ILE A 279 -5.60 -0.75 26.09
N ARG A 280 -6.16 -0.51 27.29
CA ARG A 280 -5.55 0.33 28.33
C ARG A 280 -4.21 -0.24 28.84
N ASP A 281 -4.10 -1.56 28.91
CA ASP A 281 -2.90 -2.24 29.42
C ASP A 281 -1.76 -2.18 28.37
N VAL A 282 -2.09 -2.35 27.09
CA VAL A 282 -1.13 -2.26 25.98
C VAL A 282 -0.62 -0.82 25.78
N ILE A 283 -1.50 0.18 25.88
CA ILE A 283 -1.09 1.59 25.78
C ILE A 283 -0.30 2.00 27.03
N GLY A 284 -0.76 1.57 28.20
CA GLY A 284 -0.24 1.98 29.51
C GLY A 284 -0.56 3.45 29.83
N LYS A 285 -0.19 3.89 31.05
CA LYS A 285 -0.44 5.27 31.50
C LYS A 285 0.27 6.28 30.60
N GLY A 286 -0.50 7.06 29.83
CA GLY A 286 0.04 8.08 28.92
C GLY A 286 0.81 7.54 27.71
N GLY A 287 0.62 6.26 27.34
CA GLY A 287 1.33 5.65 26.21
C GLY A 287 2.74 5.17 26.53
N ALA A 288 3.10 5.01 27.81
CA ALA A 288 4.46 4.62 28.20
C ALA A 288 4.83 3.21 27.72
N VAL A 289 3.90 2.25 27.83
CA VAL A 289 4.16 0.83 27.50
C VAL A 289 4.29 0.65 26.00
N ILE A 290 3.35 1.19 25.22
CA ILE A 290 3.42 1.13 23.75
C ILE A 290 4.69 1.80 23.22
N ARG A 291 5.11 2.94 23.80
CA ARG A 291 6.37 3.61 23.42
C ARG A 291 7.59 2.73 23.69
N ALA A 292 7.66 2.10 24.87
CA ALA A 292 8.75 1.18 25.22
C ALA A 292 8.82 0.00 24.24
N ILE A 293 7.68 -0.62 23.91
CA ILE A 293 7.63 -1.72 22.94
C ILE A 293 8.10 -1.24 21.56
N THR A 294 7.62 -0.09 21.08
CA THR A 294 8.03 0.46 19.77
C THR A 294 9.51 0.81 19.72
N GLU A 295 10.10 1.31 20.81
CA GLU A 295 11.51 1.69 20.89
C GLU A 295 12.43 0.46 20.96
N GLU A 296 12.05 -0.55 21.75
CA GLU A 296 12.81 -1.80 21.89
C GLU A 296 12.77 -2.67 20.63
N THR A 297 11.63 -2.71 19.95
CA THR A 297 11.44 -3.57 18.77
C THR A 297 11.67 -2.85 17.44
N GLY A 298 11.77 -1.52 17.46
CA GLY A 298 11.85 -0.68 16.26
C GLY A 298 10.60 -0.77 15.37
N THR A 299 9.47 -1.20 15.93
CA THR A 299 8.20 -1.37 15.20
C THR A 299 7.28 -0.16 15.39
N THR A 300 6.33 0.01 14.49
CA THR A 300 5.25 0.99 14.64
C THR A 300 3.96 0.26 14.95
N ILE A 301 3.38 0.52 16.11
CA ILE A 301 2.14 -0.10 16.57
C ILE A 301 1.02 0.95 16.46
N ASP A 302 -0.07 0.58 15.80
CA ASP A 302 -1.31 1.35 15.71
C ASP A 302 -2.45 0.51 16.32
N ILE A 303 -3.23 1.12 17.23
CA ILE A 303 -4.32 0.45 17.94
C ILE A 303 -5.60 1.23 17.68
N GLN A 304 -6.62 0.54 17.19
CA GLN A 304 -7.96 1.08 17.00
C GLN A 304 -8.85 0.79 18.21
N ASP A 305 -9.89 1.60 18.39
CA ASP A 305 -10.83 1.50 19.52
C ASP A 305 -11.65 0.20 19.52
N ASP A 306 -11.72 -0.50 18.39
CA ASP A 306 -12.37 -1.80 18.22
C ASP A 306 -11.51 -2.99 18.72
N GLY A 307 -10.28 -2.72 19.15
CA GLY A 307 -9.31 -3.73 19.57
C GLY A 307 -8.45 -4.30 18.44
N SER A 308 -8.52 -3.74 17.22
CA SER A 308 -7.63 -4.12 16.12
C SER A 308 -6.26 -3.44 16.31
N VAL A 309 -5.20 -4.25 16.40
CA VAL A 309 -3.81 -3.78 16.53
C VAL A 309 -3.05 -4.13 15.26
N THR A 310 -2.42 -3.13 14.65
CA THR A 310 -1.56 -3.30 13.48
C THR A 310 -0.11 -2.99 13.88
N ILE A 311 0.76 -3.99 13.78
CA ILE A 311 2.20 -3.87 14.02
C ILE A 311 2.90 -3.81 12.67
N ALA A 312 3.49 -2.67 12.34
CA ALA A 312 4.32 -2.49 11.16
C ALA A 312 5.82 -2.65 11.51
N CYS A 313 6.52 -3.53 10.80
CA CYS A 313 7.92 -3.85 11.05
C CYS A 313 8.70 -4.03 9.74
N VAL A 314 9.95 -3.56 9.66
CA VAL A 314 10.83 -3.84 8.51
C VAL A 314 11.56 -5.18 8.70
N SER A 315 11.85 -5.55 9.96
CA SER A 315 12.44 -6.83 10.32
C SER A 315 11.39 -7.79 10.88
N ALA A 316 11.31 -8.99 10.31
CA ALA A 316 10.41 -10.04 10.78
C ALA A 316 10.64 -10.40 12.27
N ALA A 317 11.89 -10.38 12.73
CA ALA A 317 12.23 -10.65 14.13
C ALA A 317 11.68 -9.58 15.08
N GLY A 318 11.72 -8.31 14.66
CA GLY A 318 11.17 -7.20 15.44
C GLY A 318 9.65 -7.24 15.52
N GLY A 319 8.99 -7.59 14.41
CA GLY A 319 7.53 -7.78 14.36
C GLY A 319 7.05 -8.89 15.28
N GLU A 320 7.71 -10.04 15.26
CA GLU A 320 7.36 -11.18 16.10
C GLU A 320 7.61 -10.89 17.59
N ALA A 321 8.72 -10.22 17.92
CA ALA A 321 8.98 -9.78 19.30
C ALA A 321 7.91 -8.79 19.82
N ALA A 322 7.45 -7.87 18.97
CA ALA A 322 6.35 -6.97 19.31
C ALA A 322 5.03 -7.72 19.49
N ARG A 323 4.72 -8.69 18.61
CA ARG A 323 3.54 -9.55 18.72
C ARG A 323 3.53 -10.31 20.05
N GLN A 324 4.64 -10.97 20.38
CA GLN A 324 4.78 -11.74 21.63
C GLN A 324 4.58 -10.85 22.86
N LYS A 325 5.17 -9.66 22.91
CA LYS A 325 4.97 -8.72 24.03
C LYS A 325 3.51 -8.27 24.17
N ILE A 326 2.83 -8.00 23.06
CA ILE A 326 1.41 -7.63 23.12
C ILE A 326 0.58 -8.84 23.56
N GLU A 327 0.89 -10.04 23.10
CA GLU A 327 0.23 -11.27 23.54
C GLU A 327 0.47 -11.55 25.02
N GLU A 328 1.66 -11.33 25.57
CA GLU A 328 1.93 -11.47 27.01
C GLU A 328 1.11 -10.49 27.86
N LEU A 329 1.01 -9.24 27.41
CA LEU A 329 0.19 -8.21 28.08
C LEU A 329 -1.31 -8.47 27.94
N THR A 330 -1.72 -9.08 26.82
CA THR A 330 -3.13 -9.36 26.51
C THR A 330 -3.53 -10.80 26.77
N ALA A 331 -2.64 -11.63 27.29
CA ALA A 331 -2.93 -12.99 27.71
C ALA A 331 -3.96 -12.95 28.82
N ASP A 332 -5.08 -13.65 28.61
CA ASP A 332 -5.99 -13.96 29.71
C ASP A 332 -5.46 -15.17 30.45
N VAL A 333 -5.37 -15.04 31.76
CA VAL A 333 -5.20 -16.18 32.64
C VAL A 333 -6.48 -16.99 32.57
N GLU A 334 -6.44 -18.11 31.84
CA GLU A 334 -7.57 -19.02 31.74
C GLU A 334 -7.73 -19.78 33.06
N VAL A 335 -8.95 -19.75 33.59
CA VAL A 335 -9.31 -20.55 34.76
C VAL A 335 -9.16 -22.03 34.38
N GLY A 336 -8.26 -22.73 35.04
CA GLY A 336 -7.90 -24.12 34.76
C GLY A 336 -6.55 -24.34 34.08
N GLN A 337 -5.86 -23.31 33.58
CA GLN A 337 -4.49 -23.49 33.06
C GLN A 337 -3.44 -23.50 34.18
N ILE A 338 -2.38 -24.27 33.95
CA ILE A 338 -1.19 -24.35 34.82
C ILE A 338 -0.16 -23.34 34.30
N TYR A 339 0.25 -22.43 35.16
CA TYR A 339 1.28 -21.44 34.86
C TYR A 339 2.49 -21.61 35.78
N GLN A 340 3.68 -21.21 35.29
CA GLN A 340 4.86 -21.04 36.14
C GLN A 340 4.89 -19.60 36.65
N GLY A 341 4.78 -19.43 37.95
CA GLY A 341 4.79 -18.11 38.59
C GLY A 341 5.86 -17.99 39.66
N GLU A 342 6.33 -16.77 39.89
CA GLU A 342 7.33 -16.45 40.92
C GLU A 342 6.65 -15.98 42.22
N VAL A 343 7.10 -16.50 43.35
CA VAL A 343 6.58 -16.09 44.68
C VAL A 343 7.11 -14.70 45.02
N LEU A 344 6.25 -13.69 44.98
CA LEU A 344 6.60 -12.31 45.32
C LEU A 344 6.70 -12.09 46.82
N LYS A 345 5.74 -12.63 47.58
CA LYS A 345 5.63 -12.36 49.02
C LYS A 345 4.91 -13.47 49.77
N LEU A 346 5.43 -13.82 50.94
CA LEU A 346 4.80 -14.76 51.85
C LEU A 346 3.90 -14.01 52.86
N LEU A 347 2.72 -14.56 53.13
CA LEU A 347 1.78 -14.10 54.14
C LEU A 347 1.44 -15.27 55.08
N ASP A 348 0.98 -14.97 56.29
CA ASP A 348 0.68 -16.00 57.30
C ASP A 348 -0.41 -17.00 56.85
N PHE A 349 -1.23 -16.61 55.86
CA PHE A 349 -2.35 -17.41 55.34
C PHE A 349 -2.17 -17.85 53.87
N GLY A 350 -1.03 -17.54 53.24
CA GLY A 350 -0.77 -17.92 51.84
C GLY A 350 0.46 -17.26 51.22
N ALA A 351 0.65 -17.42 49.92
CA ALA A 351 1.71 -16.78 49.14
C ALA A 351 1.13 -15.98 47.98
N ILE A 352 1.69 -14.80 47.70
CA ILE A 352 1.40 -14.05 46.49
C ILE A 352 2.35 -14.51 45.41
N VAL A 353 1.81 -15.04 44.31
CA VAL A 353 2.56 -15.55 43.17
C VAL A 353 2.23 -14.71 41.94
N SER A 354 3.25 -14.17 41.27
CA SER A 354 3.08 -13.46 40.01
C SER A 354 3.03 -14.47 38.87
N VAL A 355 1.91 -14.51 38.15
CA VAL A 355 1.67 -15.50 37.08
C VAL A 355 1.97 -14.91 35.71
N LEU A 356 1.62 -13.64 35.51
CA LEU A 356 1.91 -12.85 34.32
C LEU A 356 2.29 -11.43 34.76
N PRO A 357 3.01 -10.64 33.94
CA PRO A 357 3.35 -9.27 34.25
C PRO A 357 2.11 -8.44 34.64
N GLY A 358 2.02 -8.04 35.91
CA GLY A 358 0.89 -7.25 36.43
C GLY A 358 -0.34 -8.06 36.91
N ARG A 359 -0.29 -9.40 36.89
CA ARG A 359 -1.34 -10.27 37.43
C ARG A 359 -0.81 -11.16 38.55
N ASP A 360 -1.20 -10.80 39.77
CA ASP A 360 -0.84 -11.51 40.99
C ASP A 360 -2.00 -12.42 41.45
N GLY A 361 -1.66 -13.65 41.81
CA GLY A 361 -2.60 -14.60 42.38
C GLY A 361 -2.26 -14.96 43.83
N LEU A 362 -3.29 -15.24 44.62
CA LEU A 362 -3.16 -15.68 46.00
C LEU A 362 -3.24 -17.20 46.06
N LEU A 363 -2.14 -17.82 46.48
CA LEU A 363 -2.05 -19.24 46.81
C LEU A 363 -2.36 -19.40 48.30
N HIS A 364 -3.56 -19.87 48.63
CA HIS A 364 -3.98 -20.05 50.03
C HIS A 364 -3.26 -21.27 50.65
N ILE A 365 -2.96 -21.22 51.96
CA ILE A 365 -2.23 -22.29 52.66
C ILE A 365 -2.85 -23.69 52.49
N SER A 366 -4.18 -23.76 52.35
CA SER A 366 -4.91 -25.01 52.13
C SER A 366 -4.77 -25.60 50.72
N GLN A 367 -4.17 -24.87 49.78
CA GLN A 367 -4.01 -25.23 48.36
C GLN A 367 -2.54 -25.48 47.97
N ILE A 368 -1.62 -25.56 48.95
CA ILE A 368 -0.18 -25.78 48.75
C ILE A 368 0.18 -27.26 48.63
N ALA A 369 -0.23 -28.11 49.58
CA ALA A 369 0.09 -29.54 49.61
C ALA A 369 -1.05 -30.35 50.27
N GLU A 370 -1.27 -31.61 49.85
CA GLU A 370 -2.38 -32.44 50.38
C GLU A 370 -2.31 -32.66 51.89
N GLU A 371 -1.11 -32.58 52.46
CA GLU A 371 -0.84 -32.66 53.89
C GLU A 371 -1.16 -31.35 54.64
N ARG A 372 -1.37 -31.44 55.96
CA ARG A 372 -1.66 -30.27 56.80
C ARG A 372 -0.41 -29.41 56.96
N VAL A 373 -0.32 -28.35 56.16
CA VAL A 373 0.76 -27.36 56.23
C VAL A 373 0.54 -26.44 57.44
N ASN A 374 1.50 -26.41 58.38
CA ASN A 374 1.45 -25.55 59.57
C ASN A 374 1.99 -24.13 59.31
N ALA A 375 2.96 -23.98 58.41
CA ALA A 375 3.50 -22.70 57.99
C ALA A 375 3.83 -22.68 56.49
N VAL A 376 3.47 -21.59 55.81
CA VAL A 376 3.73 -21.40 54.36
C VAL A 376 5.23 -21.39 54.06
N SER A 377 6.04 -20.92 55.02
CA SER A 377 7.51 -20.84 54.96
C SER A 377 8.22 -22.19 54.80
N ASP A 378 7.54 -23.30 55.11
CA ASP A 378 8.14 -24.63 55.05
C ASP A 378 8.19 -25.16 53.61
N TYR A 379 7.34 -24.65 52.73
CA TYR A 379 7.17 -25.13 51.36
C TYR A 379 7.54 -24.10 50.29
N LEU A 380 7.47 -22.81 50.62
CA LEU A 380 7.65 -21.72 49.64
C LEU A 380 8.67 -20.72 50.17
N LYS A 381 9.58 -20.30 49.29
CA LYS A 381 10.50 -19.18 49.52
C LYS A 381 10.17 -18.01 48.61
N GLU A 382 10.39 -16.79 49.10
CA GLU A 382 10.32 -15.60 48.24
C GLU A 382 11.35 -15.72 47.10
N GLY A 383 10.91 -15.46 45.87
CA GLY A 383 11.68 -15.64 44.63
C GLY A 383 11.67 -17.06 44.04
N GLN A 384 10.94 -18.01 44.64
CA GLN A 384 10.85 -19.37 44.11
C GLN A 384 9.86 -19.45 42.94
N GLN A 385 10.26 -20.10 41.85
CA GLN A 385 9.34 -20.47 40.76
C GLN A 385 8.51 -21.69 41.14
N VAL A 386 7.19 -21.59 41.02
CA VAL A 386 6.23 -22.65 41.33
C VAL A 386 5.19 -22.82 40.23
N ARG A 387 4.79 -24.06 39.97
CA ARG A 387 3.69 -24.38 39.05
C ARG A 387 2.36 -24.27 39.80
N VAL A 388 1.45 -23.44 39.29
CA VAL A 388 0.18 -23.12 39.94
C VAL A 388 -0.96 -23.16 38.93
N LYS A 389 -2.06 -23.84 39.27
CA LYS A 389 -3.30 -23.86 38.48
C LYS A 389 -4.25 -22.78 38.98
N VAL A 390 -4.89 -22.07 38.07
CA VAL A 390 -5.85 -21.00 38.39
C VAL A 390 -7.21 -21.62 38.64
N LEU A 391 -7.74 -21.53 39.85
CA LEU A 391 -9.03 -22.12 40.24
C LEU A 391 -10.21 -21.19 39.97
N GLU A 392 -10.06 -19.91 40.31
CA GLU A 392 -11.12 -18.91 40.15
C GLU A 392 -10.47 -17.54 39.89
N ALA A 393 -11.12 -16.74 39.05
CA ALA A 393 -10.77 -15.34 38.83
C ALA A 393 -11.87 -14.47 39.42
N ASP A 394 -11.52 -13.58 40.36
CA ASP A 394 -12.46 -12.64 41.00
C ASP A 394 -12.59 -11.36 40.15
N ASP A 395 -13.74 -10.67 40.20
CA ASP A 395 -14.06 -9.49 39.35
C ASP A 395 -13.06 -8.31 39.50
N LYS A 396 -12.19 -8.35 40.50
CA LYS A 396 -11.14 -7.36 40.79
C LYS A 396 -9.75 -7.76 40.25
N GLY A 397 -9.66 -8.82 39.44
CA GLY A 397 -8.39 -9.27 38.83
C GLY A 397 -7.47 -10.04 39.77
N ARG A 398 -7.96 -10.48 40.94
CA ARG A 398 -7.23 -11.34 41.88
C ARG A 398 -7.52 -12.80 41.56
N LEU A 399 -6.46 -13.58 41.33
CA LEU A 399 -6.57 -14.99 40.93
C LEU A 399 -6.42 -15.89 42.15
N ARG A 400 -7.27 -16.90 42.30
CA ARG A 400 -7.07 -17.97 43.29
C ARG A 400 -6.24 -19.07 42.65
N LEU A 401 -5.09 -19.36 43.24
CA LEU A 401 -4.14 -20.33 42.73
C LEU A 401 -4.13 -21.59 43.58
N SER A 402 -3.83 -22.74 42.98
CA SER A 402 -3.63 -24.02 43.68
C SER A 402 -2.48 -24.82 43.08
N MET A 403 -1.59 -25.28 43.96
CA MET A 403 -0.53 -26.23 43.61
C MET A 403 -1.06 -27.67 43.62
N LYS A 404 -2.06 -27.98 44.46
CA LYS A 404 -2.72 -29.30 44.49
C LYS A 404 -3.36 -29.65 43.16
N ALA A 405 -4.11 -28.71 42.60
CA ALA A 405 -4.82 -28.91 41.35
C ALA A 405 -3.88 -28.99 40.14
N ALA A 406 -2.66 -28.44 40.24
CA ALA A 406 -1.61 -28.62 39.24
C ALA A 406 -0.93 -29.99 39.36
N ALA A 407 -0.71 -30.48 40.59
CA ALA A 407 -0.14 -31.82 40.85
C ALA A 407 -1.12 -32.97 40.53
N ALA A 408 -2.43 -32.74 40.66
CA ALA A 408 -3.46 -33.72 40.34
C ALA A 408 -3.65 -33.97 38.83
N ASP A 409 -3.34 -32.98 37.96
CA ASP A 409 -3.35 -33.16 36.50
C ASP A 409 -2.08 -33.86 35.98
N ASP A 410 -0.98 -33.85 36.74
CA ASP A 410 0.27 -34.58 36.44
C ASP A 410 0.21 -36.06 36.89
N ALA A 411 -0.87 -36.48 37.57
CA ALA A 411 -1.11 -37.89 37.86
C ALA A 411 -1.73 -38.58 36.62
N PRO A 412 -1.08 -39.58 36.01
CA PRO A 412 -1.57 -40.18 34.78
C PRO A 412 -2.92 -40.86 35.00
N SER A 413 -3.91 -40.51 34.16
CA SER A 413 -5.14 -41.28 34.01
C SER A 413 -4.84 -42.62 33.35
N GLU A 414 -4.32 -43.58 34.13
CA GLU A 414 -4.44 -45.01 33.82
C GLU A 414 -5.91 -45.42 34.00
N SER A 415 -6.70 -45.31 32.93
CA SER A 415 -7.69 -46.31 32.50
C SER A 415 -8.70 -45.70 31.51
N ALA A 416 -8.51 -45.94 30.21
CA ALA A 416 -9.56 -46.28 29.25
C ALA A 416 -8.99 -46.20 27.83
N ASP A 417 -8.38 -47.29 27.37
CA ASP A 417 -8.66 -47.82 26.02
C ASP A 417 -8.07 -49.22 25.91
N ALA A 418 -8.93 -50.23 26.11
CA ALA A 418 -8.71 -51.56 25.59
C ALA A 418 -9.37 -51.61 24.21
N PRO A 419 -8.64 -51.88 23.11
CA PRO A 419 -9.29 -52.10 21.83
C PRO A 419 -9.96 -53.48 21.85
N GLU A 420 -11.29 -53.50 21.75
CA GLU A 420 -12.03 -54.70 21.36
C GLU A 420 -11.61 -55.10 19.93
N SER A 421 -10.89 -56.21 19.84
CA SER A 421 -10.71 -56.97 18.61
C SER A 421 -12.02 -57.69 18.27
N THR A 422 -12.78 -57.18 17.31
CA THR A 422 -13.78 -57.97 16.60
C THR A 422 -13.16 -58.61 15.38
N ASP A 423 -13.03 -59.92 15.44
CA ASP A 423 -12.73 -60.82 14.34
C ASP A 423 -13.98 -61.68 14.13
N ALA A 424 -14.66 -61.53 12.98
CA ALA A 424 -15.63 -62.44 12.35
C ALA A 424 -16.23 -61.72 11.11
N ALA A 425 -15.79 -62.03 9.89
CA ALA A 425 -16.26 -63.15 9.06
C ALA A 425 -17.67 -62.92 8.45
N GLU A 426 -17.72 -62.37 7.24
CA GLU A 426 -18.21 -63.04 6.00
C GLU A 426 -17.94 -62.17 4.76
#